data_AF-A0A075T2W2-F1
#
_entry.id   AF-A0A075T2W2-F1
#
_cell.length_a   1.000
_cell.length_b   1.000
_cell.length_c   1.000
_cell.angle_alpha   90.00
_cell.angle_beta   90.00
_cell.angle_gamma   90.00
#
_symmetry.space_group_name_H-M   'P 1'
#
loop_
_entity.id
_entity.type
_entity.pdbx_description
1 polymer ?
#
loop_
_entity_poly.entity_id
_entity_poly.type
_entity_poly.pdbx_seq_one_letter_code
_entity_poly.pdbx_strand_id
1 'polypeptide(L)'
;TPFYTVVTYLPFYDDNSVVALIFRIFFYITWLYMMLPMMSADCMPITHLITMTYKFITLCHHFERIRTEFDEDTKIMNRREAIDKLRAGCLEGIRMHQKLLCLADEIHRVFGIIMSLQVCESSAVAVLLLLRLALSPHLDLTNAFMTYTFVCSLFLLLALNLWNAGEVTYQASLLSNAMFQ
;
A
#
# COMPACT_ATOMS: atom_id res chain seq x y z
N THR A 1 14.06 -7.54 35.32
CA THR A 1 13.66 -8.77 34.60
C THR A 1 12.62 -8.37 33.58
N PRO A 2 12.82 -8.62 32.28
CA PRO A 2 11.86 -8.18 31.27
C PRO A 2 10.54 -8.95 31.45
N PHE A 3 9.45 -8.22 31.69
CA PHE A 3 8.10 -8.76 31.69
C PHE A 3 7.68 -9.00 30.24
N TYR A 4 7.95 -10.19 29.73
CA TYR A 4 7.26 -10.69 28.55
C TYR A 4 5.80 -10.95 28.95
N THR A 5 4.89 -10.09 28.52
CA THR A 5 3.44 -10.26 28.67
C THR A 5 2.90 -11.32 27.70
N VAL A 6 3.52 -12.50 27.69
CA VAL A 6 2.88 -13.70 27.18
C VAL A 6 2.72 -14.59 28.41
N VAL A 7 1.53 -14.52 29.02
CA VAL A 7 1.15 -15.44 30.10
C VAL A 7 0.89 -16.80 29.47
N THR A 8 1.95 -17.51 29.07
CA THR A 8 1.88 -18.95 28.87
C THR A 8 2.06 -19.58 30.23
N TYR A 9 0.94 -19.85 30.91
CA TYR A 9 0.88 -20.54 32.21
C TYR A 9 1.46 -21.97 32.13
N LEU A 10 1.69 -22.48 30.92
CA LEU A 10 2.35 -23.76 30.60
C LEU A 10 3.08 -23.60 29.24
N PRO A 11 4.33 -24.07 29.05
CA PRO A 11 5.25 -24.68 30.00
C PRO A 11 6.08 -23.65 30.79
N PHE A 12 6.53 -24.04 31.99
CA PHE A 12 7.40 -23.23 32.86
C PHE A 12 8.71 -22.87 32.12
N TYR A 13 9.22 -21.65 32.33
CA TYR A 13 10.40 -21.13 31.60
C TYR A 13 11.65 -22.02 31.76
N ASP A 14 11.80 -22.67 32.90
CA ASP A 14 12.96 -23.49 33.26
C ASP A 14 12.82 -24.98 32.92
N ASP A 15 11.65 -25.41 32.41
CA ASP A 15 11.42 -26.81 32.09
C ASP A 15 11.89 -27.14 30.66
N ASN A 16 13.02 -27.86 30.57
CA ASN A 16 13.61 -28.34 29.31
C ASN A 16 13.15 -29.75 28.92
N SER A 17 12.08 -30.26 29.53
CA SER A 17 11.48 -31.53 29.12
C SER A 17 11.07 -31.52 27.64
N VAL A 18 11.19 -32.67 26.98
CA VAL A 18 10.79 -32.86 25.56
C VAL A 18 9.34 -32.44 25.33
N VAL A 19 8.47 -32.67 26.31
CA VAL A 19 7.05 -32.26 26.27
C VAL A 19 6.92 -30.73 26.28
N ALA A 20 7.67 -30.03 27.14
CA ALA A 20 7.69 -28.57 27.20
C ALA A 20 8.20 -27.95 25.89
N LEU A 21 9.22 -28.56 25.27
CA LEU A 21 9.72 -28.13 23.97
C LEU A 21 8.65 -28.25 22.87
N ILE A 22 7.93 -29.38 22.82
CA ILE A 22 6.84 -29.59 21.84
C ILE A 22 5.75 -28.53 22.01
N PHE A 23 5.33 -28.22 23.24
CA PHE A 23 4.34 -27.17 23.49
C PHE A 23 4.84 -25.78 23.07
N ARG A 24 6.10 -25.42 23.36
CA ARG A 24 6.69 -24.14 22.91
C ARG A 24 6.67 -24.04 21.39
N ILE A 25 7.11 -25.08 20.69
CA ILE A 25 7.10 -25.11 19.22
C ILE A 25 5.66 -24.95 18.70
N PHE A 26 4.69 -25.64 19.29
CA PHE A 26 3.28 -25.51 18.93
C PHE A 26 2.75 -24.08 19.11
N PHE A 27 3.06 -23.43 20.25
CA PHE A 27 2.68 -22.04 20.48
C PHE A 27 3.36 -21.07 19.51
N TYR A 28 4.65 -21.25 19.21
CA TYR A 28 5.35 -20.43 18.23
C TYR A 28 4.78 -20.59 16.82
N ILE A 29 4.46 -21.82 16.39
CA ILE A 29 3.82 -22.07 15.10
C ILE A 29 2.43 -21.44 15.05
N THR A 30 1.65 -21.56 16.13
CA THR A 30 0.31 -20.95 16.22
C THR A 30 0.40 -19.43 16.16
N TRP A 31 1.35 -18.82 16.89
CA TRP A 31 1.59 -17.38 16.86
C TRP A 31 2.01 -16.91 15.47
N LEU A 32 2.94 -17.63 14.82
CA LEU A 32 3.36 -17.34 13.45
C LEU A 32 2.17 -17.42 12.48
N TYR A 33 1.33 -18.44 12.61
CA TYR A 33 0.12 -18.62 11.80
C TYR A 33 -0.89 -17.49 12.00
N MET A 34 -0.98 -16.91 13.20
CA MET A 34 -1.85 -15.75 13.47
C MET A 34 -1.26 -14.43 12.93
N MET A 35 0.07 -14.28 12.92
CA MET A 35 0.74 -13.06 12.43
C MET A 35 0.79 -12.95 10.90
N LEU A 36 0.93 -14.09 10.20
CA LEU A 36 1.01 -14.15 8.74
C LEU A 36 -0.16 -13.48 8.02
N PRO A 37 -1.44 -13.74 8.38
CA PRO A 37 -2.59 -13.07 7.79
C PRO A 37 -2.61 -11.56 8.03
N MET A 38 -2.18 -11.09 9.21
CA MET A 38 -2.12 -9.66 9.53
C MET A 38 -1.09 -8.96 8.63
N MET A 39 0.13 -9.50 8.55
CA MET A 39 1.17 -8.97 7.66
C MET A 39 0.76 -9.01 6.19
N SER A 40 0.09 -10.09 5.76
CA SER A 40 -0.42 -10.20 4.39
C SER A 40 -1.52 -9.18 4.09
N ALA A 41 -2.41 -8.94 5.05
CA ALA A 41 -3.49 -7.96 4.91
C ALA A 41 -2.94 -6.53 4.74
N ASP A 42 -1.78 -6.24 5.34
CA ASP A 42 -1.10 -4.94 5.19
C ASP A 42 -0.33 -4.81 3.87
N CYS A 43 0.31 -5.88 3.40
CA CYS A 43 1.12 -5.85 2.17
C CYS A 43 0.30 -5.87 0.87
N MET A 44 -0.87 -6.53 0.88
CA MET A 44 -1.72 -6.67 -0.32
C MET A 44 -2.23 -5.31 -0.86
N PRO A 45 -2.80 -4.41 -0.05
CA PRO A 45 -3.22 -3.08 -0.50
C PRO A 45 -2.09 -2.27 -1.13
N ILE A 46 -0.91 -2.27 -0.50
CA ILE A 46 0.27 -1.53 -0.98
C ILE A 46 0.68 -2.01 -2.37
N THR A 47 0.77 -3.32 -2.54
CA THR A 47 1.17 -3.93 -3.82
C THR A 47 0.17 -3.60 -4.94
N HIS A 48 -1.13 -3.66 -4.62
CA HIS A 48 -2.19 -3.29 -5.54
C HIS A 48 -2.16 -1.80 -5.89
N LEU A 49 -1.90 -0.92 -4.93
CA LEU A 49 -1.83 0.52 -5.13
C LEU A 49 -0.62 0.90 -6.00
N ILE A 50 0.55 0.31 -5.75
CA ILE A 50 1.75 0.48 -6.59
C ILE A 50 1.46 0.01 -8.03
N THR A 51 0.84 -1.17 -8.19
CA THR A 51 0.49 -1.70 -9.51
C THR A 51 -0.45 -0.76 -10.27
N MET A 52 -1.39 -0.12 -9.58
CA MET A 52 -2.27 0.89 -10.17
C MET A 52 -1.50 2.10 -10.65
N THR A 53 -0.61 2.65 -9.82
CA THR A 53 0.24 3.79 -10.18
C THR A 53 0.99 3.52 -11.49
N TYR A 54 1.64 2.36 -11.61
CA TYR A 54 2.36 2.00 -12.84
C TYR A 54 1.45 1.88 -14.07
N LYS A 55 0.22 1.37 -13.90
CA LYS A 55 -0.76 1.30 -15.00
C LYS A 55 -1.22 2.70 -15.44
N PHE A 56 -1.40 3.64 -14.51
CA PHE A 56 -1.71 5.04 -14.83
C PHE A 56 -0.56 5.73 -15.57
N ILE A 57 0.69 5.57 -15.10
CA ILE A 57 1.88 6.11 -15.78
C ILE A 57 1.99 5.58 -17.21
N THR A 58 1.77 4.28 -17.39
CA THR A 58 1.81 3.64 -18.72
C THR A 58 0.74 4.23 -19.66
N LEU A 59 -0.44 4.55 -19.13
CA LEU A 59 -1.51 5.18 -19.88
C LEU A 59 -1.17 6.62 -20.29
N CYS A 60 -0.58 7.42 -19.38
CA CYS A 60 -0.08 8.76 -19.71
C CYS A 60 0.93 8.70 -20.86
N HIS A 61 1.92 7.81 -20.77
CA HIS A 61 2.93 7.61 -21.82
C HIS A 61 2.32 7.12 -23.14
N HIS A 62 1.22 6.36 -23.10
CA HIS A 62 0.49 5.96 -24.30
C HIS A 62 -0.09 7.17 -25.05
N PHE A 63 -0.71 8.12 -24.33
CA PHE A 63 -1.25 9.34 -24.92
C PHE A 63 -0.14 10.28 -25.44
N GLU A 64 0.96 10.43 -24.70
CA GLU A 64 2.13 11.19 -25.19
C GLU A 64 2.69 10.60 -26.47
N ARG A 65 2.84 9.27 -26.54
CA ARG A 65 3.32 8.59 -27.75
C ARG A 65 2.38 8.80 -28.93
N ILE A 66 1.06 8.69 -28.74
CA ILE A 66 0.08 8.96 -29.80
C ILE A 66 0.25 10.38 -30.34
N ARG A 67 0.49 11.37 -29.47
CA ARG A 67 0.72 12.75 -29.87
C ARG A 67 2.00 12.90 -30.68
N THR A 68 3.10 12.29 -30.26
CA THR A 68 4.36 12.33 -31.02
C THR A 68 4.21 11.67 -32.39
N GLU A 69 3.58 10.49 -32.45
CA GLU A 69 3.29 9.79 -33.72
C GLU A 69 2.42 10.65 -34.64
N PHE A 70 1.42 11.35 -34.10
CA PHE A 70 0.61 12.27 -34.90
C PHE A 70 1.41 13.45 -35.45
N ASP A 71 2.29 14.07 -34.68
CA ASP A 71 3.11 15.21 -35.15
C ASP A 71 4.11 14.80 -36.24
N GLU A 72 4.62 13.56 -36.19
CA GLU A 72 5.44 12.97 -37.25
C GLU A 72 4.61 12.57 -38.48
N ASP A 73 3.47 11.90 -38.29
CA ASP A 73 2.58 11.48 -39.37
C ASP A 73 1.97 12.68 -40.12
N THR A 74 1.77 13.81 -39.45
CA THR A 74 1.29 15.05 -40.10
C THR A 74 2.33 15.65 -41.06
N LYS A 75 3.62 15.33 -40.89
CA LYS A 75 4.72 15.78 -41.76
C LYS A 75 4.95 14.84 -42.95
N ILE A 76 4.58 13.56 -42.83
CA ILE A 76 4.90 12.50 -43.80
C ILE A 76 3.67 12.03 -44.58
N MET A 77 2.50 12.01 -43.95
CA MET A 77 1.27 11.37 -44.45
C MET A 77 0.15 12.37 -44.76
N ASN A 78 -0.88 11.90 -45.45
CA ASN A 78 -2.03 12.72 -45.81
C ASN A 78 -2.87 13.03 -44.55
N ARG A 79 -3.32 14.28 -44.41
CA ARG A 79 -3.99 14.79 -43.19
C ARG A 79 -5.16 13.90 -42.72
N ARG A 80 -5.89 13.28 -43.64
CA ARG A 80 -7.02 12.38 -43.29
C ARG A 80 -6.59 11.11 -42.57
N GLU A 81 -5.54 10.46 -43.05
CA GLU A 81 -5.09 9.20 -42.44
C GLU A 81 -4.42 9.43 -41.09
N ALA A 82 -3.70 10.55 -40.92
CA ALA A 82 -3.15 10.96 -39.63
C ALA A 82 -4.28 11.21 -38.59
N ILE A 83 -5.38 11.87 -39.00
CA ILE A 83 -6.54 12.08 -38.14
C ILE A 83 -7.23 10.77 -37.77
N ASP A 84 -7.39 9.83 -38.71
CA ASP A 84 -8.02 8.54 -38.41
C ASP A 84 -7.17 7.69 -37.44
N LYS A 85 -5.83 7.72 -37.59
CA LYS A 85 -4.91 7.03 -36.68
C LYS A 85 -4.91 7.65 -35.28
N LEU A 86 -4.93 8.98 -35.18
CA LEU A 86 -5.11 9.70 -33.91
C LEU A 86 -6.43 9.33 -33.24
N ARG A 87 -7.53 9.30 -34.01
CA ARG A 87 -8.86 8.95 -33.51
C ARG A 87 -8.90 7.52 -32.97
N ALA A 88 -8.31 6.57 -33.69
CA ALA A 88 -8.23 5.17 -33.27
C ALA A 88 -7.40 5.02 -31.98
N GLY A 89 -6.23 5.66 -31.92
CA GLY A 89 -5.38 5.64 -30.73
C GLY A 89 -6.04 6.29 -29.51
N CYS A 90 -6.69 7.44 -29.70
CA CYS A 90 -7.42 8.12 -28.63
C CYS A 90 -8.61 7.29 -28.12
N LEU A 91 -9.37 6.65 -29.03
CA LEU A 91 -10.48 5.77 -28.64
C LEU A 91 -10.00 4.58 -27.80
N GLU A 92 -8.87 3.97 -28.18
CA GLU A 92 -8.26 2.89 -27.42
C GLU A 92 -7.76 3.37 -26.04
N GLY A 93 -7.10 4.53 -25.98
CA GLY A 93 -6.67 5.15 -24.74
C GLY A 93 -7.83 5.45 -23.78
N ILE A 94 -8.96 5.98 -24.28
CA ILE A 94 -10.18 6.20 -23.49
C ILE A 94 -10.74 4.88 -22.96
N ARG A 95 -10.76 3.83 -23.79
CA ARG A 95 -11.23 2.51 -23.37
C ARG A 95 -10.34 1.90 -22.29
N MET A 96 -9.02 2.08 -22.39
CA MET A 96 -8.06 1.67 -21.36
C MET A 96 -8.26 2.47 -20.07
N HIS A 97 -8.46 3.78 -20.16
CA HIS A 97 -8.76 4.63 -19.01
C HIS A 97 -10.04 4.19 -18.28
N GLN A 98 -11.11 3.91 -19.01
CA GLN A 98 -12.37 3.44 -18.45
C GLN A 98 -12.21 2.10 -17.70
N LYS A 99 -11.46 1.14 -18.28
CA LYS A 99 -11.15 -0.13 -17.60
C LYS A 99 -10.35 0.11 -16.32
N LEU A 100 -9.40 1.05 -16.36
CA LEU A 100 -8.54 1.37 -15.22
C LEU A 100 -9.34 2.01 -14.07
N LEU A 101 -10.28 2.91 -14.39
CA LEU A 101 -11.21 3.49 -13.42
C LEU A 101 -12.09 2.42 -12.77
N CYS A 102 -12.66 1.51 -13.57
CA CYS A 102 -13.47 0.41 -13.05
C CYS A 102 -12.67 -0.50 -12.09
N LEU A 103 -11.41 -0.78 -12.44
CA LEU A 103 -10.53 -1.60 -11.64
C LEU A 103 -10.08 -0.88 -10.35
N ALA A 104 -9.86 0.44 -10.42
CA ALA A 104 -9.57 1.26 -9.25
C ALA A 104 -10.75 1.28 -8.26
N ASP A 105 -11.98 1.39 -8.76
CA ASP A 105 -13.20 1.35 -7.94
C ASP A 105 -13.38 -0.03 -7.27
N GLU A 106 -13.10 -1.11 -7.99
CA GLU A 106 -13.15 -2.47 -7.43
C GLU A 106 -12.08 -2.69 -6.35
N ILE A 107 -10.86 -2.19 -6.56
CA ILE A 107 -9.80 -2.22 -5.53
C ILE A 107 -10.20 -1.37 -4.33
N HIS A 108 -10.75 -0.18 -4.54
CA HIS A 108 -11.22 0.66 -3.44
C HIS A 108 -12.36 -0.01 -2.67
N ARG A 109 -13.27 -0.71 -3.35
CA ARG A 109 -14.33 -1.49 -2.71
C ARG A 109 -13.80 -2.63 -1.85
N VAL A 110 -12.80 -3.37 -2.33
CA VAL A 110 -12.25 -4.55 -1.63
C VAL A 110 -11.28 -4.15 -0.52
N PHE A 111 -10.39 -3.20 -0.80
CA PHE A 111 -9.29 -2.82 0.10
C PHE A 111 -9.55 -1.50 0.84
N GLY A 112 -10.61 -0.75 0.53
CA GLY A 112 -10.90 0.54 1.17
C GLY A 112 -11.16 0.43 2.68
N ILE A 113 -11.78 -0.67 3.12
CA ILE A 113 -11.94 -0.97 4.55
C ILE A 113 -10.58 -1.18 5.21
N ILE A 114 -9.68 -1.94 4.57
CA ILE A 114 -8.34 -2.24 5.09
C ILE A 114 -7.50 -0.97 5.19
N MET A 115 -7.52 -0.13 4.14
CA MET A 115 -6.82 1.16 4.13
C MET A 115 -7.35 2.10 5.23
N SER A 116 -8.67 2.11 5.44
CA SER A 116 -9.30 2.92 6.49
C SER A 116 -8.96 2.40 7.89
N LEU A 117 -8.94 1.07 8.06
CA LEU A 117 -8.53 0.43 9.32
C LEU A 117 -7.08 0.75 9.64
N GLN A 118 -6.18 0.71 8.66
CA GLN A 118 -4.77 1.05 8.84
C GLN A 118 -4.57 2.51 9.27
N VAL A 119 -5.30 3.46 8.67
CA VAL A 119 -5.26 4.88 9.09
C VAL A 119 -5.76 5.02 10.53
N CYS A 120 -6.85 4.34 10.87
CA CYS A 120 -7.41 4.32 12.21
C CYS A 120 -6.41 3.75 13.23
N GLU A 121 -5.81 2.59 12.93
CA GLU A 121 -4.80 1.93 13.77
C GLU A 121 -3.57 2.82 13.97
N SER A 122 -3.03 3.38 12.88
CA SER A 122 -1.87 4.29 12.95
C SER A 122 -2.18 5.52 13.82
N SER A 123 -3.39 6.09 13.71
CA SER A 123 -3.81 7.22 14.54
C SER A 123 -3.97 6.84 16.02
N ALA A 124 -4.55 5.67 16.32
CA ALA A 124 -4.72 5.18 17.69
C ALA A 124 -3.35 4.94 18.36
N VAL A 125 -2.42 4.32 17.63
CA VAL A 125 -1.04 4.10 18.08
C VAL A 125 -0.31 5.41 18.33
N ALA A 126 -0.51 6.43 17.49
CA ALA A 126 0.06 7.76 17.70
C ALA A 126 -0.43 8.41 19.00
N VAL A 127 -1.74 8.35 19.26
CA VAL A 127 -2.33 8.88 20.49
C VAL A 127 -1.81 8.14 21.73
N LEU A 128 -1.73 6.81 21.66
CA LEU A 128 -1.16 6.00 22.74
C LEU A 128 0.30 6.34 23.01
N LEU A 129 1.09 6.64 21.97
CA LEU A 129 2.48 7.06 22.14
C LEU A 129 2.58 8.41 22.87
N LEU A 130 1.79 9.40 22.45
CA LEU A 130 1.74 10.71 23.11
C LEU A 130 1.31 10.59 24.57
N LEU A 131 0.33 9.72 24.85
CA LEU A 131 -0.12 9.43 26.21
C LEU A 131 0.97 8.75 27.04
N ARG A 132 1.70 7.78 26.47
CA ARG A 132 2.84 7.13 27.13
C ARG A 132 3.98 8.10 27.42
N LEU A 133 4.26 9.03 26.50
CA LEU A 133 5.27 10.07 26.67
C LEU A 133 4.86 11.06 27.77
N ALA A 134 3.58 11.41 27.87
CA ALA A 134 3.05 12.34 28.88
C ALA A 134 3.00 11.73 30.30
N LEU A 135 2.76 10.42 30.43
CA LEU A 135 2.54 9.76 31.72
C LEU A 135 3.77 9.05 32.30
N SER A 136 4.88 8.91 31.56
CA SER A 136 5.98 8.04 31.97
C SER A 136 7.22 8.82 32.47
N PRO A 137 7.53 8.81 33.79
CA PRO A 137 8.73 9.44 34.33
C PRO A 137 10.03 8.67 34.05
N HIS A 138 9.97 7.35 33.85
CA HIS A 138 11.13 6.50 33.48
C HIS A 138 10.68 5.38 32.53
N LEU A 139 10.99 5.52 31.24
CA LEU A 139 10.74 4.48 30.24
C LEU A 139 11.88 3.46 30.25
N ASP A 140 11.57 2.18 30.45
CA ASP A 140 12.51 1.08 30.19
C ASP A 140 12.98 1.15 28.74
N LEU A 141 14.27 1.45 28.52
CA LEU A 141 14.87 1.72 27.21
C LEU A 141 14.52 0.66 26.16
N THR A 142 14.52 -0.62 26.53
CA THR A 142 14.21 -1.74 25.63
C THR A 142 12.74 -1.74 25.18
N ASN A 143 11.80 -1.46 26.10
CA ASN A 143 10.37 -1.41 25.78
C ASN A 143 10.04 -0.17 24.95
N ALA A 144 10.69 0.96 25.27
CA ALA A 144 10.59 2.17 24.49
C ALA A 144 11.10 1.96 23.06
N PHE A 145 12.28 1.35 22.89
CA PHE A 145 12.87 1.06 21.58
C PHE A 145 11.96 0.17 20.71
N MET A 146 11.40 -0.90 21.28
CA MET A 146 10.45 -1.76 20.57
C MET A 146 9.20 -0.99 20.14
N THR A 147 8.64 -0.19 21.06
CA THR A 147 7.44 0.62 20.78
C THR A 147 7.71 1.66 19.70
N TYR A 148 8.82 2.40 19.77
CA TYR A 148 9.18 3.39 18.77
C TYR A 148 9.42 2.76 17.39
N THR A 149 10.10 1.62 17.34
CA THR A 149 10.36 0.92 16.06
C THR A 149 9.06 0.45 15.41
N PHE A 150 8.12 -0.08 16.20
CA PHE A 150 6.79 -0.46 15.73
C PHE A 150 5.99 0.75 15.22
N VAL A 151 5.94 1.83 15.99
CA VAL A 151 5.23 3.06 15.62
C VAL A 151 5.82 3.66 14.34
N CYS A 152 7.15 3.81 14.26
CA CYS A 152 7.82 4.32 13.07
C CYS A 152 7.48 3.49 11.82
N SER A 153 7.43 2.16 11.97
CA SER A 153 7.08 1.26 10.86
C SER A 153 5.65 1.49 10.37
N LEU A 154 4.68 1.65 11.29
CA LEU A 154 3.29 1.95 10.94
C LEU A 154 3.13 3.31 10.25
N PHE A 155 3.85 4.34 10.71
CA PHE A 155 3.83 5.66 10.09
C PHE A 155 4.45 5.65 8.69
N LEU A 156 5.55 4.93 8.48
CA LEU A 156 6.14 4.74 7.16
C LEU A 156 5.15 4.04 6.21
N LEU A 157 4.45 3.01 6.71
CA LEU A 157 3.44 2.29 5.94
C LEU A 157 2.28 3.21 5.52
N LEU A 158 1.80 4.04 6.45
CA LEU A 158 0.78 5.06 6.17
C LEU A 158 1.26 6.07 5.14
N ALA A 159 2.49 6.57 5.28
CA ALA A 159 3.08 7.53 4.35
C ALA A 159 3.19 6.96 2.93
N LEU A 160 3.62 5.69 2.78
CA LEU A 160 3.69 5.01 1.49
C LEU A 160 2.30 4.87 0.84
N ASN A 161 1.29 4.54 1.63
CA ASN A 161 -0.08 4.44 1.14
C ASN A 161 -0.64 5.79 0.67
N LEU A 162 -0.44 6.84 1.45
CA LEU A 162 -0.85 8.19 1.07
C LEU A 162 -0.10 8.70 -0.16
N TRP A 163 1.21 8.44 -0.23
CA TRP A 163 2.05 8.82 -1.37
C TRP A 163 1.56 8.16 -2.67
N ASN A 164 1.35 6.85 -2.66
CA ASN A 164 0.88 6.12 -3.84
C ASN A 164 -0.53 6.55 -4.26
N ALA A 165 -1.45 6.78 -3.31
CA ALA A 165 -2.77 7.32 -3.61
C ALA A 165 -2.69 8.74 -4.21
N GLY A 166 -1.76 9.56 -3.70
CA GLY A 166 -1.46 10.89 -4.22
C GLY A 166 -0.95 10.83 -5.66
N GLU A 167 0.00 9.94 -5.96
CA GLU A 167 0.54 9.75 -7.31
C GLU A 167 -0.55 9.33 -8.31
N VAL A 168 -1.44 8.39 -7.94
CA VAL A 168 -2.58 8.03 -8.79
C VAL A 168 -3.46 9.23 -9.09
N THR A 169 -3.76 10.05 -8.07
CA THR A 169 -4.58 11.26 -8.23
C THR A 169 -3.88 12.30 -9.10
N TYR A 170 -2.57 12.45 -8.94
CA TYR A 170 -1.73 13.33 -9.74
C TYR A 170 -1.70 12.89 -11.21
N GLN A 171 -1.42 11.62 -11.48
CA GLN A 171 -1.40 11.06 -12.84
C GLN A 171 -2.78 11.14 -13.50
N ALA A 172 -3.87 10.92 -12.76
CA ALA A 172 -5.23 11.11 -13.27
C ALA A 172 -5.49 12.58 -13.68
N SER A 173 -4.97 13.55 -12.91
CA SER A 173 -5.07 14.97 -13.26
C SER A 173 -4.24 15.32 -14.50
N LEU A 174 -3.04 14.75 -14.63
CA LEU A 174 -2.16 14.96 -15.79
C LEU A 174 -2.74 14.34 -17.05
N LEU A 175 -3.37 13.17 -16.95
CA LEU A 175 -4.07 12.52 -18.05
C LEU A 175 -5.20 13.39 -18.61
N SER A 176 -5.98 14.03 -17.72
CA SER A 176 -6.98 15.00 -18.15
C SER A 176 -6.34 16.13 -18.95
N ASN A 177 -5.20 16.66 -18.50
CA ASN A 177 -4.50 17.72 -19.21
C ASN A 177 -3.93 17.23 -20.56
N ALA A 178 -3.33 16.05 -20.61
CA ALA A 178 -2.75 15.45 -21.81
C ALA A 178 -3.80 15.10 -22.89
N MET A 179 -5.05 14.81 -22.50
CA MET A 179 -6.14 14.58 -23.45
C MET A 179 -6.66 15.87 -24.11
N PHE A 180 -6.58 17.03 -23.44
CA PHE A 180 -7.16 18.29 -23.92
C PHE A 180 -6.14 19.28 -24.49
N GLN A 181 -4.84 19.01 -24.37
CA GLN A 181 -3.74 19.89 -24.79
C GLN A 181 -3.02 19.40 -26.05
#